data_AF-A0A3R7JUS0-F1
#
_entry.id   AF-A0A3R7JUS0-F1
#
_cell.length_a   1.000
_cell.length_b   1.000
_cell.length_c   1.000
_cell.angle_alpha   90.00
_cell.angle_beta   90.00
_cell.angle_gamma   90.00
#
_symmetry.space_group_name_H-M   'P 1'
#
loop_
_entity.id
_entity.type
_entity.pdbx_description
1 polymer ?
#
loop_
_entity_poly.entity_id
_entity_poly.type
_entity_poly.pdbx_seq_one_letter_code
_entity_poly.pdbx_strand_id
1 'polypeptide(L)'
;MKTPLVVPRFTAEHGRCKYFKVPEAHHTVGLKDTDMVLYVASRSNYGTWAIPCAFAEDGRPIAGALHIMPSYTLGVMHFARTTAHAIAHALGFSMEQMKKHDMLLNVTDVRGGSSPVTVVKSPVTLSKAKLHYGCDTLKGMELRNYYEGAYVWSVRNAKDELMSQFGKIFAGYYTALTMAALEDLGYYKAVWGMEEPMAWGNNSGCEFLDNPCSEKISTTYPDMFCDKKDALSIRCMSNRQAIGVCTVDASLASSGEKETCSVILPPRSGENLFCTEEGDDTLPGSLHGKGSWCLDAEPFTLMSDTASNRNFIMHAVCAMVQCEEGKVKVKYLGGSDFESCPEGEFITPKSDHFKGGRRVKCPRYEEVCTIAADGSSLINLKKGDHDNDGHGHDDYENDDNKNDGHGNDGHGNDGHGKGDHGKGDHGKDDHGKDDHDGCAAAVVLSSLLLAVIAAVVVATLPL
;
A
#
# COMPACT_ATOMS: atom_id res chain seq x y z
N MET A 1 1.54 22.40 -23.79
CA MET A 1 2.32 23.66 -23.71
C MET A 1 2.99 23.91 -25.07
N LYS A 2 3.08 25.16 -25.56
CA LYS A 2 3.65 25.45 -26.90
C LYS A 2 5.17 25.67 -26.94
N THR A 3 5.83 25.78 -25.78
CA THR A 3 7.28 26.00 -25.69
C THR A 3 7.97 24.74 -25.17
N PRO A 4 9.11 24.32 -25.74
CA PRO A 4 9.87 23.19 -25.21
C PRO A 4 10.30 23.40 -23.75
N LEU A 5 10.21 22.35 -22.94
CA LEU A 5 10.72 22.32 -21.57
C LEU A 5 12.25 22.27 -21.61
N VAL A 6 12.89 23.34 -21.14
CA VAL A 6 14.35 23.42 -21.04
C VAL A 6 14.78 23.11 -19.62
N VAL A 7 15.69 22.15 -19.48
CA VAL A 7 16.22 21.74 -18.18
C VAL A 7 17.45 22.59 -17.84
N PRO A 8 17.54 23.22 -16.66
CA PRO A 8 18.73 23.95 -16.29
C PRO A 8 19.93 23.02 -16.13
N ARG A 9 21.15 23.56 -16.26
CA ARG A 9 22.35 22.79 -15.97
C ARG A 9 22.45 22.57 -14.46
N PHE A 10 22.48 21.31 -14.03
CA PHE A 10 22.59 20.98 -12.62
C PHE A 10 23.99 21.29 -12.08
N THR A 11 24.05 22.21 -11.13
CA THR A 11 25.27 22.65 -10.44
C THR A 11 25.32 22.10 -9.00
N ALA A 12 26.35 22.47 -8.23
CA ALA A 12 26.45 22.12 -6.82
C ALA A 12 25.23 22.54 -5.98
N GLU A 13 24.53 23.61 -6.37
CA GLU A 13 23.32 24.13 -5.71
C GLU A 13 22.13 23.17 -5.81
N HIS A 14 22.12 22.29 -6.81
CA HIS A 14 21.06 21.32 -7.05
C HIS A 14 21.28 20.00 -6.30
N GLY A 15 22.16 19.98 -5.29
CA GLY A 15 22.37 18.83 -4.41
C GLY A 15 22.77 17.56 -5.16
N ARG A 16 21.98 16.49 -5.03
CA ARG A 16 22.26 15.18 -5.67
C ARG A 16 22.02 15.20 -7.19
N CYS A 17 21.26 16.16 -7.71
CA CYS A 17 20.93 16.23 -9.15
C CYS A 17 22.17 16.44 -10.03
N LYS A 18 23.22 17.09 -9.49
CA LYS A 18 24.49 17.33 -10.20
C LYS A 18 25.21 16.07 -10.70
N TYR A 19 24.85 14.90 -10.15
CA TYR A 19 25.45 13.62 -10.53
C TYR A 19 24.74 12.96 -11.72
N PHE A 20 23.61 13.49 -12.18
CA PHE A 20 22.85 12.92 -13.28
C PHE A 20 23.31 13.47 -14.62
N LYS A 21 23.49 12.57 -15.59
CA LYS A 21 23.84 12.95 -16.95
C LYS A 21 22.61 13.42 -17.71
N VAL A 22 22.56 14.71 -17.98
CA VAL A 22 21.51 15.33 -18.80
C VAL A 22 22.02 15.51 -20.24
N PRO A 23 21.30 15.06 -21.27
CA PRO A 23 21.66 15.31 -22.66
C PRO A 23 21.73 16.81 -22.97
N GLU A 24 22.74 17.25 -23.72
CA GLU A 24 22.94 18.67 -24.07
C GLU A 24 21.72 19.29 -24.79
N ALA A 25 20.99 18.47 -25.57
CA ALA A 25 19.76 18.90 -26.22
C ALA A 25 18.68 19.34 -25.22
N HIS A 26 18.61 18.75 -24.01
CA HIS A 26 17.63 19.11 -22.99
C HIS A 26 17.93 20.47 -22.35
N HIS A 27 19.19 20.92 -22.39
CA HIS A 27 19.63 22.25 -21.91
C HIS A 27 19.47 23.36 -22.96
N THR A 28 19.32 23.00 -24.24
CA THR A 28 19.40 23.95 -25.36
C THR A 28 18.11 23.98 -26.17
N VAL A 29 17.80 22.88 -26.85
CA VAL A 29 16.58 22.74 -27.68
C VAL A 29 15.35 22.50 -26.80
N GLY A 30 15.53 21.82 -25.67
CA GLY A 30 14.47 21.41 -24.76
C GLY A 30 13.65 20.21 -25.28
N LEU A 31 12.71 19.75 -24.46
CA LEU A 31 11.80 18.65 -24.79
C LEU A 31 10.43 19.20 -25.18
N LYS A 32 9.88 18.73 -26.30
CA LYS A 32 8.50 19.05 -26.72
C LYS A 32 7.51 18.15 -25.99
N ASP A 33 6.27 18.61 -25.85
CA ASP A 33 5.16 17.82 -25.32
C ASP A 33 5.48 17.11 -23.99
N THR A 34 6.24 17.80 -23.12
CA THR A 34 6.75 17.26 -21.86
C THR A 34 6.45 18.24 -20.73
N ASP A 35 5.78 17.78 -19.67
CA ASP A 35 5.47 18.60 -18.49
C ASP A 35 6.51 18.45 -17.38
N MET A 36 7.17 17.30 -17.32
CA MET A 36 8.25 16.96 -16.38
C MET A 36 9.15 15.86 -16.96
N VAL A 37 10.45 15.93 -16.70
CA VAL A 37 11.42 14.88 -17.09
C VAL A 37 12.09 14.26 -15.86
N LEU A 38 12.11 12.93 -15.79
CA LEU A 38 12.75 12.19 -14.72
C LEU A 38 14.04 11.52 -15.24
N TYR A 39 15.19 11.94 -14.71
CA TYR A 39 16.48 11.31 -15.00
C TYR A 39 16.70 10.14 -14.07
N VAL A 40 16.93 8.95 -14.63
CA VAL A 40 17.05 7.71 -13.87
C VAL A 40 18.50 7.24 -13.84
N ALA A 41 18.98 6.84 -12.67
CA ALA A 41 20.26 6.19 -12.47
C ALA A 41 20.08 4.95 -11.59
N SER A 42 20.99 4.00 -11.72
CA SER A 42 21.00 2.80 -10.88
C SER A 42 22.42 2.48 -10.44
N ARG A 43 22.60 2.30 -9.13
CA ARG A 43 23.86 1.90 -8.49
C ARG A 43 23.59 1.21 -7.15
N SER A 44 24.48 0.32 -6.73
CA SER A 44 24.46 -0.23 -5.38
C SER A 44 24.77 0.84 -4.32
N ASN A 45 24.27 0.63 -3.09
CA ASN A 45 24.63 1.35 -1.85
C ASN A 45 24.04 2.74 -1.61
N TYR A 46 23.10 3.22 -2.42
CA TYR A 46 22.47 4.55 -2.21
C TYR A 46 20.96 4.51 -1.96
N GLY A 47 20.36 3.31 -1.84
CA GLY A 47 18.91 3.15 -1.67
C GLY A 47 18.09 3.64 -2.87
N THR A 48 16.78 3.44 -2.81
CA THR A 48 15.85 4.01 -3.79
C THR A 48 15.29 5.34 -3.26
N TRP A 49 15.46 6.41 -4.04
CA TRP A 49 15.03 7.77 -3.72
C TRP A 49 14.82 8.59 -4.98
N ALA A 50 13.97 9.62 -4.91
CA ALA A 50 13.90 10.64 -5.95
C ALA A 50 13.68 12.01 -5.34
N ILE A 51 14.13 13.05 -6.05
CA ILE A 51 14.00 14.45 -5.64
C ILE A 51 13.66 15.33 -6.85
N PRO A 52 12.96 16.46 -6.65
CA PRO A 52 12.85 17.48 -7.67
C PRO A 52 14.22 18.15 -7.86
N CYS A 53 14.55 18.43 -9.12
CA CYS A 53 15.83 19.03 -9.54
C CYS A 53 15.66 20.39 -10.20
N ALA A 54 14.49 20.70 -10.74
CA ALA A 54 14.18 22.02 -11.29
C ALA A 54 12.68 22.27 -11.19
N PHE A 55 12.31 23.55 -11.09
CA PHE A 55 10.94 24.00 -10.95
C PHE A 55 10.62 25.05 -12.02
N ALA A 56 9.38 25.09 -12.47
CA ALA A 56 8.84 26.20 -13.25
C ALA A 56 8.60 27.44 -12.37
N GLU A 57 8.24 28.56 -12.99
CA GLU A 57 7.97 29.84 -12.29
C GLU A 57 6.83 29.71 -11.27
N ASP A 58 5.82 28.89 -11.56
CA ASP A 58 4.71 28.55 -10.68
C ASP A 58 5.13 27.64 -9.49
N GLY A 59 6.38 27.15 -9.49
CA GLY A 59 6.91 26.25 -8.48
C GLY A 59 6.73 24.77 -8.80
N ARG A 60 6.06 24.40 -9.89
CA ARG A 60 5.83 23.01 -10.26
C ARG A 60 7.14 22.30 -10.64
N PRO A 61 7.42 21.08 -10.14
CA PRO A 61 8.58 20.31 -10.58
C PRO A 61 8.55 20.03 -12.09
N ILE A 62 9.63 20.39 -12.79
CA ILE A 62 9.79 20.16 -14.24
C ILE A 62 10.94 19.21 -14.58
N ALA A 63 11.85 18.98 -13.64
CA ALA A 63 12.85 17.93 -13.75
C ALA A 63 13.05 17.28 -12.39
N GLY A 64 13.27 15.97 -12.39
CA GLY A 64 13.59 15.21 -11.19
C GLY A 64 14.71 14.21 -11.44
N ALA A 65 15.31 13.73 -10.36
CA ALA A 65 16.30 12.67 -10.38
C ALA A 65 15.79 11.49 -9.56
N LEU A 66 15.77 10.31 -10.17
CA LEU A 66 15.43 9.04 -9.53
C LEU A 66 16.67 8.15 -9.51
N HIS A 67 17.06 7.72 -8.32
CA HIS A 67 18.03 6.67 -8.15
C HIS A 67 17.31 5.39 -7.71
N ILE A 68 17.53 4.30 -8.43
CA ILE A 68 17.00 2.97 -8.10
C ILE A 68 18.15 2.12 -7.58
N MET A 69 17.99 1.55 -6.38
CA MET A 69 18.88 0.50 -5.90
C MET A 69 18.23 -0.85 -6.21
N PRO A 70 18.82 -1.68 -7.10
CA PRO A 70 18.39 -3.06 -7.25
C PRO A 70 18.61 -3.78 -5.91
N SER A 71 17.58 -4.42 -5.36
CA SER A 71 17.77 -5.45 -4.33
C SER A 71 17.23 -6.78 -4.83
N TYR A 72 17.84 -7.84 -4.31
CA TYR A 72 17.50 -9.22 -4.64
C TYR A 72 16.53 -9.82 -3.61
N THR A 73 16.07 -9.02 -2.64
CA THR A 73 15.30 -9.49 -1.49
C THR A 73 13.81 -9.15 -1.57
N LEU A 74 13.43 -8.28 -2.51
CA LEU A 74 12.07 -7.83 -2.72
C LEU A 74 11.69 -8.05 -4.19
N GLY A 75 10.47 -8.49 -4.41
CA GLY A 75 9.95 -8.79 -5.74
C GLY A 75 9.55 -7.54 -6.50
N VAL A 76 9.20 -7.74 -7.78
CA VAL A 76 8.86 -6.66 -8.74
C VAL A 76 7.78 -5.73 -8.19
N MET A 77 6.71 -6.28 -7.62
CA MET A 77 5.61 -5.51 -7.03
C MET A 77 6.09 -4.55 -5.93
N HIS A 78 6.90 -5.04 -5.00
CA HIS A 78 7.45 -4.22 -3.91
C HIS A 78 8.32 -3.10 -4.47
N PHE A 79 9.19 -3.40 -5.41
CA PHE A 79 10.06 -2.41 -6.05
C PHE A 79 9.30 -1.36 -6.86
N ALA A 80 8.24 -1.75 -7.57
CA ALA A 80 7.39 -0.82 -8.29
C ALA A 80 6.77 0.19 -7.32
N ARG A 81 6.31 -0.24 -6.15
CA ARG A 81 5.75 0.64 -5.11
C ARG A 81 6.80 1.49 -4.41
N THR A 82 7.97 0.94 -4.10
CA THR A 82 9.12 1.73 -3.60
C THR A 82 9.49 2.83 -4.61
N THR A 83 9.46 2.52 -5.90
CA THR A 83 9.79 3.45 -6.98
C THR A 83 8.69 4.51 -7.14
N ALA A 84 7.42 4.13 -7.07
CA ALA A 84 6.30 5.06 -7.08
C ALA A 84 6.36 6.04 -5.89
N HIS A 85 6.67 5.54 -4.68
CA HIS A 85 6.92 6.36 -3.50
C HIS A 85 8.05 7.38 -3.74
N ALA A 86 9.17 6.93 -4.31
CA ALA A 86 10.27 7.82 -4.66
C ALA A 86 9.82 8.88 -5.69
N ILE A 87 9.12 8.48 -6.75
CA ILE A 87 8.61 9.39 -7.78
C ILE A 87 7.68 10.44 -7.17
N ALA A 88 6.80 10.10 -6.23
CA ALA A 88 5.93 11.06 -5.56
C ALA A 88 6.72 12.19 -4.86
N HIS A 89 7.89 11.89 -4.27
CA HIS A 89 8.79 12.94 -3.77
C HIS A 89 9.33 13.83 -4.90
N ALA A 90 9.74 13.27 -6.04
CA ALA A 90 10.17 14.06 -7.21
C ALA A 90 9.03 14.91 -7.82
N LEU A 91 7.77 14.46 -7.68
CA LEU A 91 6.57 15.19 -8.08
C LEU A 91 6.17 16.30 -7.10
N GLY A 92 6.85 16.43 -5.97
CA GLY A 92 6.65 17.54 -5.03
C GLY A 92 5.97 17.14 -3.72
N PHE A 93 5.76 15.85 -3.44
CA PHE A 93 5.36 15.42 -2.09
C PHE A 93 6.51 15.70 -1.11
N SER A 94 6.54 16.89 -0.52
CA SER A 94 7.54 17.29 0.45
C SER A 94 7.02 18.40 1.36
N MET A 95 7.60 18.50 2.56
CA MET A 95 7.26 19.58 3.50
C MET A 95 7.52 20.96 2.91
N GLU A 96 8.59 21.14 2.13
CA GLU A 96 8.93 22.42 1.51
C GLU A 96 7.82 22.89 0.58
N GLN A 97 7.34 21.99 -0.29
CA GLN A 97 6.26 22.29 -1.22
C GLN A 97 4.94 22.53 -0.48
N MET A 98 4.60 21.67 0.47
CA MET A 98 3.39 21.83 1.29
C MET A 98 3.40 23.15 2.08
N LYS A 99 4.56 23.58 2.59
CA LYS A 99 4.70 24.88 3.27
C LYS A 99 4.54 26.05 2.30
N LYS A 100 5.13 25.97 1.11
CA LYS A 100 5.02 27.01 0.06
C LYS A 100 3.56 27.26 -0.35
N HIS A 101 2.73 26.22 -0.30
CA HIS A 101 1.31 26.26 -0.65
C HIS A 101 0.36 26.39 0.55
N ASP A 102 0.85 26.78 1.72
CA ASP A 102 0.06 26.95 2.96
C ASP A 102 -0.79 25.71 3.33
N MET A 103 -0.29 24.52 3.04
CA MET A 103 -1.00 23.26 3.28
C MET A 103 -0.83 22.72 4.70
N LEU A 104 0.06 23.30 5.51
CA LEU A 104 0.47 22.74 6.80
C LEU A 104 -0.16 23.47 7.99
N LEU A 105 -0.45 22.71 9.04
CA LEU A 105 -0.90 23.22 10.34
C LEU A 105 -0.14 22.47 11.45
N ASN A 106 0.30 23.19 12.49
CA ASN A 106 0.80 22.55 13.71
C ASN A 106 -0.30 22.48 14.74
N VAL A 107 -0.60 21.28 15.21
CA VAL A 107 -1.65 20.99 16.20
C VAL A 107 -0.99 20.58 17.52
N THR A 108 -1.37 21.25 18.62
CA THR A 108 -0.91 20.90 19.97
C THR A 108 -1.81 19.83 20.59
N ASP A 109 -1.29 19.18 21.65
CA ASP A 109 -2.06 18.25 22.50
C ASP A 109 -2.64 17.04 21.75
N VAL A 110 -2.06 16.69 20.60
CA VAL A 110 -2.45 15.51 19.81
C VAL A 110 -2.23 14.27 20.68
N ARG A 111 -3.33 13.59 21.03
CA ARG A 111 -3.34 12.40 21.90
C ARG A 111 -2.64 12.61 23.25
N GLY A 112 -2.68 13.84 23.78
CA GLY A 112 -2.00 14.21 25.03
C GLY A 112 -0.48 14.38 24.90
N GLY A 113 0.05 14.43 23.67
CA GLY A 113 1.46 14.70 23.41
C GLY A 113 1.85 16.15 23.70
N SER A 114 3.04 16.34 24.27
CA SER A 114 3.56 17.68 24.65
C SER A 114 4.14 18.47 23.49
N SER A 115 4.46 17.82 22.38
CA SER A 115 5.04 18.45 21.18
C SER A 115 3.97 18.67 20.12
N PRO A 116 3.98 19.81 19.40
CA PRO A 116 3.10 20.01 18.26
C PRO A 116 3.33 18.97 17.16
N VAL A 117 2.25 18.47 16.57
CA VAL A 117 2.28 17.57 15.41
C VAL A 117 1.93 18.37 14.16
N THR A 118 2.73 18.21 13.11
CA THR A 118 2.44 18.81 11.80
C THR A 118 1.44 17.96 11.03
N VAL A 119 0.37 18.58 10.57
CA VAL A 119 -0.68 17.96 9.76
C VAL A 119 -0.85 18.70 8.44
N VAL A 120 -1.32 17.99 7.41
CA VAL A 120 -1.75 18.56 6.14
C VAL A 120 -3.23 18.94 6.23
N LYS A 121 -3.51 20.25 6.21
CA LYS A 121 -4.83 20.87 6.38
C LYS A 121 -5.49 21.31 5.07
N SER A 122 -4.85 21.06 3.92
CA SER A 122 -5.34 21.52 2.64
C SER A 122 -6.71 20.90 2.29
N PRO A 123 -7.58 21.60 1.53
CA PRO A 123 -9.00 21.28 1.46
C PRO A 123 -9.31 19.85 1.00
N VAL A 124 -8.70 19.39 -0.10
CA VAL A 124 -8.99 18.06 -0.65
C VAL A 124 -8.41 16.97 0.25
N THR A 125 -7.20 17.17 0.75
CA THR A 125 -6.52 16.21 1.65
C THR A 125 -7.30 16.05 2.94
N LEU A 126 -7.77 17.16 3.54
CA LEU A 126 -8.58 17.13 4.73
C LEU A 126 -9.91 16.42 4.49
N SER A 127 -10.59 16.74 3.39
CA SER A 127 -11.86 16.08 3.01
C SER A 127 -11.70 14.56 2.86
N LYS A 128 -10.68 14.11 2.10
CA LYS A 128 -10.41 12.68 1.90
C LYS A 128 -9.96 11.99 3.18
N ALA A 129 -9.22 12.66 4.06
CA ALA A 129 -8.87 12.11 5.37
C ALA A 129 -10.10 11.96 6.27
N LYS A 130 -10.98 12.97 6.35
CA LYS A 130 -12.24 12.88 7.11
C LYS A 130 -13.09 11.71 6.64
N LEU A 131 -13.21 11.54 5.32
CA LEU A 131 -13.93 10.43 4.71
C LEU A 131 -13.29 9.08 5.06
N HIS A 132 -11.97 8.95 4.89
CA HIS A 132 -11.24 7.71 5.17
C HIS A 132 -11.42 7.26 6.62
N TYR A 133 -11.26 8.17 7.59
CA TYR A 133 -11.37 7.80 9.00
C TYR A 133 -12.81 7.84 9.54
N GLY A 134 -13.78 8.41 8.81
CA GLY A 134 -15.11 8.70 9.34
C GLY A 134 -15.09 9.69 10.50
N CYS A 135 -14.30 10.77 10.38
CA CYS A 135 -14.09 11.73 11.47
C CYS A 135 -14.19 13.21 11.01
N ASP A 136 -15.34 13.84 11.21
CA ASP A 136 -15.60 15.21 10.72
C ASP A 136 -14.85 16.31 11.49
N THR A 137 -14.39 16.04 12.71
CA THR A 137 -13.66 16.99 13.54
C THR A 137 -12.15 17.00 13.26
N LEU A 138 -11.67 16.13 12.37
CA LEU A 138 -10.26 16.04 12.00
C LEU A 138 -9.75 17.40 11.51
N LYS A 139 -8.54 17.77 11.94
CA LYS A 139 -7.88 19.05 11.59
C LYS A 139 -6.92 18.94 10.40
N GLY A 140 -6.49 17.73 10.06
CA GLY A 140 -5.57 17.45 8.96
C GLY A 140 -5.00 16.04 9.04
N MET A 141 -4.32 15.62 7.97
CA MET A 141 -3.63 14.35 7.90
C MET A 141 -2.22 14.45 8.51
N GLU A 142 -1.92 13.64 9.53
CA GLU A 142 -0.66 13.71 10.26
C GLU A 142 0.55 13.31 9.41
N LEU A 143 1.58 14.15 9.42
CA LEU A 143 2.90 13.87 8.87
C LEU A 143 3.86 13.36 9.94
N ARG A 144 4.83 12.58 9.49
CA ARG A 144 5.97 12.11 10.26
C ARG A 144 7.25 12.58 9.57
N ASN A 145 8.17 13.11 10.37
CA ASN A 145 9.56 13.27 9.94
C ASN A 145 10.25 11.91 9.93
N TYR A 146 10.70 11.49 8.76
CA TYR A 146 11.49 10.29 8.54
C TYR A 146 12.99 10.64 8.55
N TYR A 147 13.84 9.66 8.88
CA TYR A 147 15.30 9.84 8.81
C TYR A 147 15.70 10.43 7.44
N GLU A 148 16.64 11.40 7.45
CA GLU A 148 17.02 12.27 6.31
C GLU A 148 16.12 13.49 6.05
N GLY A 149 15.17 13.82 6.94
CA GLY A 149 14.38 15.06 6.86
C GLY A 149 13.24 15.02 5.83
N ALA A 150 12.93 13.84 5.29
CA ALA A 150 11.77 13.63 4.44
C ALA A 150 10.51 13.50 5.28
N TYR A 151 9.41 14.12 4.84
CA TYR A 151 8.12 14.02 5.51
C TYR A 151 7.22 13.06 4.74
N VAL A 152 6.62 12.14 5.48
CA VAL A 152 5.76 11.04 5.01
C VAL A 152 4.51 10.98 5.88
N TRP A 153 3.47 10.25 5.46
CA TRP A 153 2.31 10.03 6.31
C TRP A 153 2.68 9.31 7.61
N SER A 154 1.97 9.64 8.68
CA SER A 154 2.09 8.96 9.96
C SER A 154 1.86 7.47 9.81
N VAL A 155 2.84 6.65 10.21
CA VAL A 155 2.74 5.19 10.21
C VAL A 155 1.57 4.72 11.07
N ARG A 156 1.31 5.41 12.18
CA ARG A 156 0.16 5.15 13.05
C ARG A 156 -1.16 5.24 12.28
N ASN A 157 -1.33 6.29 11.49
CA ASN A 157 -2.62 6.60 10.87
C ASN A 157 -2.77 6.00 9.47
N ALA A 158 -1.67 5.71 8.78
CA ALA A 158 -1.65 5.33 7.37
C ALA A 158 -0.51 4.32 7.09
N LYS A 159 -0.40 3.26 7.88
CA LYS A 159 0.71 2.28 7.81
C LYS A 159 0.94 1.73 6.41
N ASP A 160 -0.15 1.44 5.69
CA ASP A 160 -0.15 0.74 4.40
C ASP A 160 -0.23 1.69 3.20
N GLU A 161 -0.12 3.00 3.41
CA GLU A 161 -0.21 4.03 2.37
C GLU A 161 1.13 4.18 1.63
N LEU A 162 1.11 4.42 0.31
CA LEU A 162 2.27 4.60 -0.55
C LEU A 162 3.34 5.53 0.05
N MET A 163 2.93 6.70 0.52
CA MET A 163 3.73 7.75 1.15
C MET A 163 3.86 7.58 2.66
N SER A 164 3.67 6.37 3.18
CA SER A 164 4.08 5.98 4.53
C SER A 164 5.47 5.36 4.54
N GLN A 165 6.14 5.40 5.70
CA GLN A 165 7.44 4.75 5.87
C GLN A 165 7.39 3.25 5.53
N PHE A 166 6.31 2.56 5.93
CA PHE A 166 6.15 1.14 5.67
C PHE A 166 5.58 0.85 4.29
N GLY A 167 4.76 1.73 3.72
CA GLY A 167 4.32 1.60 2.32
C GLY A 167 5.47 1.61 1.31
N LYS A 168 6.54 2.37 1.59
CA LYS A 168 7.79 2.31 0.80
C LYS A 168 8.37 0.89 0.71
N ILE A 169 8.26 0.10 1.78
CA ILE A 169 8.95 -1.20 1.93
C ILE A 169 8.00 -2.36 1.57
N PHE A 170 6.75 -2.28 1.96
CA PHE A 170 5.79 -3.39 1.94
C PHE A 170 4.67 -3.18 0.91
N ALA A 171 4.97 -2.57 -0.24
CA ALA A 171 4.00 -2.31 -1.31
C ALA A 171 2.76 -1.51 -0.85
N GLY A 172 2.96 -0.23 -0.58
CA GLY A 172 1.88 0.67 -0.15
C GLY A 172 0.84 0.98 -1.22
N TYR A 173 -0.39 1.20 -0.76
CA TYR A 173 -1.54 1.58 -1.58
C TYR A 173 -1.45 3.04 -2.00
N TYR A 174 -1.69 3.34 -3.28
CA TYR A 174 -1.78 4.70 -3.78
C TYR A 174 -3.19 5.22 -3.52
N THR A 175 -3.41 5.72 -2.30
CA THR A 175 -4.74 6.07 -1.81
C THR A 175 -5.15 7.49 -2.19
N ALA A 176 -6.42 7.80 -1.92
CA ALA A 176 -6.96 9.15 -1.99
C ALA A 176 -6.18 10.18 -1.15
N LEU A 177 -5.48 9.75 -0.09
CA LEU A 177 -4.70 10.66 0.76
C LEU A 177 -3.51 11.28 0.00
N THR A 178 -2.71 10.46 -0.67
CA THR A 178 -1.58 10.95 -1.47
C THR A 178 -2.06 11.66 -2.73
N MET A 179 -3.09 11.14 -3.40
CA MET A 179 -3.68 11.79 -4.58
C MET A 179 -4.18 13.20 -4.24
N ALA A 180 -4.90 13.36 -3.12
CA ALA A 180 -5.39 14.65 -2.66
C ALA A 180 -4.26 15.62 -2.31
N ALA A 181 -3.21 15.14 -1.63
CA ALA A 181 -2.06 15.99 -1.29
C ALA A 181 -1.33 16.49 -2.53
N LEU A 182 -1.23 15.67 -3.59
CA LEU A 182 -0.66 16.10 -4.86
C LEU A 182 -1.57 17.07 -5.61
N GLU A 183 -2.90 16.87 -5.58
CA GLU A 183 -3.85 17.82 -6.17
C GLU A 183 -3.83 19.18 -5.47
N ASP A 184 -3.80 19.20 -4.13
CA ASP A 184 -3.75 20.42 -3.32
C ASP A 184 -2.46 21.24 -3.50
N LEU A 185 -1.39 20.66 -4.06
CA LEU A 185 -0.21 21.43 -4.50
C LEU A 185 -0.53 22.37 -5.68
N GLY A 186 -1.68 22.18 -6.33
CA GLY A 186 -2.12 22.94 -7.50
C GLY A 186 -1.43 22.56 -8.82
N TYR A 187 -0.55 21.56 -8.79
CA TYR A 187 0.22 21.11 -9.95
C TYR A 187 -0.49 20.05 -10.79
N TYR A 188 -1.37 19.26 -10.16
CA TYR A 188 -1.97 18.07 -10.73
C TYR A 188 -3.49 18.09 -10.48
N LYS A 189 -4.22 17.31 -11.27
CA LYS A 189 -5.59 16.91 -10.95
C LYS A 189 -5.60 15.41 -10.78
N ALA A 190 -6.08 14.94 -9.63
CA ALA A 190 -6.28 13.54 -9.39
C ALA A 190 -7.40 13.02 -10.28
N VAL A 191 -7.23 11.78 -10.73
CA VAL A 191 -8.26 11.06 -11.47
C VAL A 191 -9.02 10.22 -10.44
N TRP A 192 -10.05 10.83 -9.84
CA TRP A 192 -10.88 10.19 -8.83
C TRP A 192 -11.62 8.96 -9.38
N GLY A 193 -11.83 7.96 -8.54
CA GLY A 193 -12.25 6.61 -8.93
C GLY A 193 -11.10 5.65 -9.23
N MET A 194 -9.85 6.13 -9.20
CA MET A 194 -8.64 5.30 -9.31
C MET A 194 -7.89 5.11 -7.99
N GLU A 195 -8.34 5.76 -6.91
CA GLU A 195 -7.74 5.59 -5.59
C GLU A 195 -7.79 4.14 -5.13
N GLU A 196 -6.66 3.65 -4.64
CA GLU A 196 -6.61 2.31 -4.05
C GLU A 196 -7.18 2.33 -2.64
N PRO A 197 -8.09 1.39 -2.29
CA PRO A 197 -8.63 1.30 -0.95
C PRO A 197 -7.55 0.84 0.03
N MET A 198 -7.53 1.44 1.22
CA MET A 198 -6.65 1.02 2.30
C MET A 198 -7.50 0.64 3.51
N ALA A 199 -7.44 -0.61 3.95
CA ALA A 199 -8.19 -1.07 5.13
C ALA A 199 -7.73 -0.38 6.42
N TRP A 200 -6.44 -0.07 6.53
CA TRP A 200 -5.85 0.59 7.70
C TRP A 200 -6.52 1.94 7.99
N GLY A 201 -7.17 2.05 9.15
CA GLY A 201 -7.84 3.27 9.61
C GLY A 201 -9.17 3.58 8.91
N ASN A 202 -9.62 2.76 7.96
CA ASN A 202 -10.86 3.03 7.24
C ASN A 202 -12.06 2.93 8.20
N ASN A 203 -12.87 4.00 8.29
CA ASN A 203 -14.00 4.14 9.20
C ASN A 203 -13.69 3.83 10.67
N SER A 204 -12.47 4.13 11.12
CA SER A 204 -12.05 3.88 12.51
C SER A 204 -12.67 4.85 13.52
N GLY A 205 -13.30 5.94 13.06
CA GLY A 205 -13.86 7.01 13.88
C GLY A 205 -12.82 7.96 14.47
N CYS A 206 -13.30 9.07 15.06
CA CYS A 206 -12.43 10.08 15.67
C CYS A 206 -11.65 9.56 16.87
N GLU A 207 -12.21 8.60 17.63
CA GLU A 207 -11.53 8.02 18.79
C GLU A 207 -10.18 7.41 18.42
N PHE A 208 -10.05 6.86 17.21
CA PHE A 208 -8.77 6.36 16.71
C PHE A 208 -7.73 7.47 16.60
N LEU A 209 -8.12 8.68 16.20
CA LEU A 209 -7.21 9.79 15.95
C LEU A 209 -6.92 10.59 17.23
N ASP A 210 -7.94 10.75 18.08
CA ASP A 210 -7.92 11.58 19.27
C ASP A 210 -7.34 10.89 20.51
N ASN A 211 -7.50 9.56 20.62
CA ASN A 211 -7.03 8.82 21.79
C ASN A 211 -5.63 8.20 21.56
N PRO A 212 -4.75 8.20 22.58
CA PRO A 212 -3.49 7.49 22.51
C PRO A 212 -3.69 5.97 22.49
N CYS A 213 -2.78 5.27 21.84
CA CYS A 213 -2.63 3.82 21.98
C CYS A 213 -2.45 3.44 23.46
N SER A 214 -3.29 2.51 23.89
CA SER A 214 -3.29 1.89 25.21
C SER A 214 -3.23 0.37 25.07
N GLU A 215 -3.11 -0.36 26.18
CA GLU A 215 -3.15 -1.83 26.16
C GLU A 215 -4.43 -2.40 25.51
N LYS A 216 -5.51 -1.61 25.44
CA LYS A 216 -6.78 -2.02 24.82
C LYS A 216 -6.83 -1.74 23.31
N ILE A 217 -5.84 -1.08 22.73
CA ILE A 217 -5.94 -0.68 21.31
C ILE A 217 -6.00 -1.90 20.38
N SER A 218 -5.34 -3.00 20.74
CA SER A 218 -5.39 -4.27 20.01
C SER A 218 -6.76 -4.95 20.09
N THR A 219 -7.60 -4.62 21.07
CA THR A 219 -8.99 -5.13 21.15
C THR A 219 -9.98 -4.17 20.51
N THR A 220 -9.74 -2.86 20.57
CA THR A 220 -10.57 -1.85 19.87
C THR A 220 -10.36 -1.89 18.36
N TYR A 221 -9.12 -2.09 17.90
CA TYR A 221 -8.75 -2.10 16.48
C TYR A 221 -7.87 -3.33 16.15
N PRO A 222 -8.42 -4.55 16.23
CA PRO A 222 -7.67 -5.81 16.10
C PRO A 222 -7.07 -6.04 14.71
N ASP A 223 -7.61 -5.40 13.67
CA ASP A 223 -7.10 -5.50 12.29
C ASP A 223 -5.92 -4.54 12.03
N MET A 224 -5.66 -3.60 12.95
CA MET A 224 -4.55 -2.65 12.87
C MET A 224 -3.44 -2.97 13.86
N PHE A 225 -3.80 -3.24 15.12
CA PHE A 225 -2.84 -3.40 16.21
C PHE A 225 -2.90 -4.78 16.83
N CYS A 226 -1.78 -5.19 17.42
CA CYS A 226 -1.61 -6.46 18.10
C CYS A 226 -1.13 -6.24 19.55
N ASP A 227 -1.33 -7.24 20.42
CA ASP A 227 -0.77 -7.23 21.78
C ASP A 227 0.64 -7.85 21.73
N LYS A 228 1.63 -7.21 22.37
CA LYS A 228 2.99 -7.79 22.51
C LYS A 228 2.99 -9.12 23.26
N LYS A 229 1.96 -9.39 24.07
CA LYS A 229 1.76 -10.71 24.70
C LYS A 229 1.55 -11.81 23.65
N ASP A 230 1.06 -11.45 22.46
CA ASP A 230 0.90 -12.34 21.31
C ASP A 230 2.17 -12.42 20.45
N ALA A 231 3.37 -12.12 20.98
CA ALA A 231 4.62 -12.16 20.21
C ALA A 231 4.98 -13.54 19.63
N LEU A 232 4.34 -14.61 20.10
CA LEU A 232 4.47 -15.96 19.55
C LEU A 232 3.43 -16.29 18.45
N SER A 233 2.51 -15.35 18.17
CA SER A 233 1.52 -15.44 17.11
C SER A 233 2.09 -14.89 15.82
N ILE A 234 2.09 -15.73 14.78
CA ILE A 234 2.51 -15.36 13.43
C ILE A 234 1.25 -15.13 12.61
N ARG A 235 1.12 -13.94 12.03
CA ARG A 235 -0.10 -13.47 11.35
C ARG A 235 0.24 -12.77 10.05
N CYS A 236 -0.75 -12.58 9.19
CA CYS A 236 -0.60 -11.71 8.04
C CYS A 236 -0.42 -10.26 8.47
N MET A 237 0.40 -9.52 7.72
CA MET A 237 0.35 -8.06 7.77
C MET A 237 -1.02 -7.56 7.30
N SER A 238 -1.39 -6.36 7.73
CA SER A 238 -2.64 -5.68 7.35
C SER A 238 -2.84 -5.52 5.84
N ASN A 239 -1.76 -5.40 5.06
CA ASN A 239 -1.80 -5.34 3.60
C ASN A 239 -1.58 -6.69 2.91
N ARG A 240 -1.53 -7.80 3.67
CA ARG A 240 -1.42 -9.18 3.17
C ARG A 240 -0.18 -9.51 2.33
N GLN A 241 0.83 -8.64 2.27
CA GLN A 241 2.02 -8.89 1.43
C GLN A 241 3.04 -9.84 2.05
N ALA A 242 3.04 -9.90 3.38
CA ALA A 242 3.98 -10.71 4.12
C ALA A 242 3.36 -11.24 5.41
N ILE A 243 4.02 -12.28 5.92
CA ILE A 243 3.81 -12.88 7.23
C ILE A 243 4.70 -12.14 8.24
N GLY A 244 4.17 -11.87 9.43
CA GLY A 244 4.89 -11.14 10.46
C GLY A 244 4.55 -11.60 11.87
N VAL A 245 5.21 -10.95 12.83
CA VAL A 245 4.99 -11.09 14.26
C VAL A 245 4.71 -9.73 14.89
N CYS A 246 4.01 -9.73 16.02
CA CYS A 246 3.75 -8.52 16.78
C CYS A 246 5.05 -7.98 17.37
N THR A 247 5.62 -6.93 16.78
CA THR A 247 6.99 -6.50 17.10
C THR A 247 7.12 -5.00 17.26
N VAL A 248 6.75 -4.26 16.23
CA VAL A 248 7.13 -2.85 16.10
C VAL A 248 6.10 -1.96 16.74
N ASP A 249 6.60 -0.94 17.42
CA ASP A 249 5.78 0.15 17.88
C ASP A 249 5.56 1.17 16.74
N ALA A 250 4.37 1.18 16.14
CA ALA A 250 3.96 2.17 15.16
C ALA A 250 3.98 3.61 15.72
N SER A 251 4.09 3.77 17.04
CA SER A 251 4.23 5.06 17.73
C SER A 251 5.67 5.61 17.80
N LEU A 252 6.67 4.95 17.20
CA LEU A 252 8.07 5.44 17.09
C LEU A 252 8.20 6.81 16.36
N ALA A 253 7.09 7.54 16.22
CA ALA A 253 6.84 8.81 15.56
C ALA A 253 6.23 9.89 16.46
N SER A 254 5.82 9.61 17.70
CA SER A 254 5.29 10.64 18.59
C SER A 254 6.42 11.14 19.50
N SER A 255 6.94 12.33 19.23
CA SER A 255 7.90 13.02 20.10
C SER A 255 7.24 13.40 21.42
N GLY A 256 7.31 12.49 22.39
CA GLY A 256 6.75 12.60 23.75
C GLY A 256 6.19 11.26 24.20
N GLU A 257 6.76 10.67 25.26
CA GLU A 257 6.47 9.30 25.70
C GLU A 257 4.98 8.97 25.95
N LYS A 258 4.66 7.68 25.74
CA LYS A 258 3.53 6.83 26.20
C LYS A 258 2.46 6.39 25.21
N GLU A 259 2.60 6.67 23.93
CA GLU A 259 1.82 5.92 22.95
C GLU A 259 2.61 4.64 22.61
N THR A 260 2.02 3.44 22.77
CA THR A 260 2.64 2.19 22.28
C THR A 260 1.63 1.43 21.44
N CYS A 261 1.83 1.41 20.13
CA CYS A 261 0.94 0.83 19.13
C CYS A 261 1.66 -0.34 18.46
N SER A 262 1.50 -1.56 18.97
CA SER A 262 2.22 -2.68 18.37
C SER A 262 1.56 -3.12 17.07
N VAL A 263 2.36 -3.31 16.03
CA VAL A 263 1.89 -3.74 14.70
C VAL A 263 2.61 -5.01 14.26
N ILE A 264 1.96 -5.75 13.36
CA ILE A 264 2.51 -6.95 12.75
C ILE A 264 3.46 -6.53 11.64
N LEU A 265 4.73 -6.93 11.75
CA LEU A 265 5.75 -6.74 10.73
C LEU A 265 6.65 -7.97 10.61
N PRO A 266 7.31 -8.17 9.45
CA PRO A 266 8.29 -9.22 9.30
C PRO A 266 9.52 -8.90 10.16
N PRO A 267 10.07 -9.86 10.93
CA PRO A 267 11.35 -9.69 11.60
C PRO A 267 12.47 -9.34 10.62
N ARG A 268 13.46 -8.55 11.09
CA ARG A 268 14.55 -7.99 10.26
C ARG A 268 15.42 -9.02 9.52
N SER A 269 15.36 -10.30 9.88
CA SER A 269 16.17 -11.38 9.31
C SER A 269 15.34 -12.45 8.56
N GLY A 270 14.05 -12.20 8.32
CA GLY A 270 13.14 -13.21 7.75
C GLY A 270 13.12 -13.21 6.23
N GLU A 271 14.10 -13.86 5.60
CA GLU A 271 13.94 -14.40 4.24
C GLU A 271 12.78 -15.43 4.28
N ASN A 272 11.94 -15.50 3.24
CA ASN A 272 10.71 -16.34 3.16
C ASN A 272 9.48 -15.88 3.98
N LEU A 273 9.37 -14.59 4.30
CA LEU A 273 8.15 -14.04 4.91
C LEU A 273 7.28 -13.23 3.94
N PHE A 274 7.87 -12.75 2.86
CA PHE A 274 7.15 -12.09 1.78
C PHE A 274 6.55 -13.17 0.88
N CYS A 275 5.23 -13.15 0.69
CA CYS A 275 4.58 -14.20 -0.07
C CYS A 275 4.97 -14.18 -1.55
N THR A 276 5.41 -13.03 -2.08
CA THR A 276 5.77 -12.88 -3.49
C THR A 276 7.15 -13.36 -3.88
N GLU A 277 8.04 -13.56 -2.90
CA GLU A 277 9.38 -14.03 -3.19
C GLU A 277 9.36 -15.52 -3.48
N GLU A 278 10.25 -15.99 -4.35
CA GLU A 278 10.51 -17.43 -4.41
C GLU A 278 11.22 -17.83 -3.12
N GLY A 279 10.73 -18.88 -2.48
CA GLY A 279 11.26 -19.36 -1.22
C GLY A 279 10.97 -20.83 -1.04
N ASP A 280 11.84 -21.50 -0.30
CA ASP A 280 11.62 -22.89 0.11
C ASP A 280 10.34 -22.98 0.96
N ASP A 281 9.67 -24.14 0.94
CA ASP A 281 8.46 -24.49 1.71
C ASP A 281 8.70 -24.57 3.25
N THR A 282 9.49 -23.64 3.78
CA THR A 282 9.91 -23.52 5.18
C THR A 282 8.75 -23.19 6.11
N LEU A 283 7.71 -22.52 5.60
CA LEU A 283 6.46 -22.29 6.31
C LEU A 283 5.41 -23.33 5.90
N PRO A 284 4.93 -24.18 6.81
CA PRO A 284 4.00 -25.25 6.48
C PRO A 284 2.73 -24.76 5.77
N GLY A 285 2.50 -25.28 4.56
CA GLY A 285 1.34 -24.98 3.73
C GLY A 285 1.45 -23.71 2.89
N SER A 286 2.52 -22.91 3.04
CA SER A 286 2.69 -21.65 2.32
C SER A 286 3.25 -21.86 0.92
N LEU A 287 2.45 -21.52 -0.10
CA LEU A 287 2.88 -21.41 -1.48
C LEU A 287 3.39 -20.00 -1.75
N HIS A 288 4.69 -19.86 -1.87
CA HIS A 288 5.37 -18.61 -2.21
C HIS A 288 5.51 -18.43 -3.73
N GLY A 289 5.72 -17.17 -4.16
CA GLY A 289 6.02 -16.82 -5.54
C GLY A 289 5.12 -15.73 -6.11
N LYS A 290 5.32 -15.42 -7.40
CA LYS A 290 4.63 -14.32 -8.08
C LYS A 290 3.10 -14.47 -7.98
N GLY A 291 2.44 -13.45 -7.42
CA GLY A 291 0.98 -13.43 -7.24
C GLY A 291 0.50 -14.15 -5.98
N SER A 292 1.40 -14.58 -5.09
CA SER A 292 1.03 -15.10 -3.77
C SER A 292 0.82 -13.99 -2.75
N TRP A 293 -0.21 -14.18 -1.92
CA TRP A 293 -0.61 -13.27 -0.84
C TRP A 293 -0.74 -14.03 0.47
N CYS A 294 -0.64 -13.31 1.57
CA CYS A 294 -0.85 -13.83 2.90
C CYS A 294 -2.36 -13.91 3.22
N LEU A 295 -2.83 -15.12 3.47
CA LEU A 295 -4.19 -15.41 3.87
C LEU A 295 -4.24 -15.84 5.34
N ASP A 296 -5.27 -15.39 6.04
CA ASP A 296 -5.52 -15.81 7.41
C ASP A 296 -5.92 -17.29 7.42
N ALA A 297 -5.47 -18.04 8.40
CA ALA A 297 -5.72 -19.47 8.52
C ALA A 297 -5.96 -19.87 9.97
N GLU A 298 -6.65 -20.99 10.16
CA GLU A 298 -6.83 -21.58 11.49
C GLU A 298 -5.46 -21.84 12.14
N PRO A 299 -5.34 -21.72 13.48
CA PRO A 299 -4.07 -21.79 14.17
C PRO A 299 -3.37 -23.15 13.98
N PHE A 300 -2.07 -23.10 13.72
CA PHE A 300 -1.21 -24.28 13.66
C PHE A 300 0.04 -24.09 14.52
N THR A 301 0.35 -25.05 15.40
CA THR A 301 1.52 -24.96 16.28
C THR A 301 2.78 -25.39 15.54
N LEU A 302 3.72 -24.46 15.38
CA LEU A 302 5.06 -24.72 14.89
C LEU A 302 5.97 -25.02 16.09
N MET A 303 6.48 -26.25 16.17
CA MET A 303 7.45 -26.65 17.19
C MET A 303 8.85 -26.22 16.74
N SER A 304 9.57 -25.50 17.60
CA SER A 304 10.98 -25.15 17.34
C SER A 304 11.89 -26.24 17.90
N ASP A 305 12.74 -26.82 17.06
CA ASP A 305 13.73 -27.85 17.43
C ASP A 305 14.96 -27.28 18.18
N THR A 306 14.98 -25.98 18.49
CA THR A 306 16.10 -25.36 19.20
C THR A 306 15.90 -25.33 20.71
N ALA A 307 17.00 -25.28 21.46
CA ALA A 307 17.09 -25.32 22.93
C ALA A 307 16.24 -24.30 23.73
N SER A 308 15.44 -23.47 23.04
CA SER A 308 14.54 -22.47 23.61
C SER A 308 13.11 -22.96 23.89
N ASN A 309 12.69 -24.14 23.40
CA ASN A 309 11.34 -24.73 23.62
C ASN A 309 10.16 -23.76 23.38
N ARG A 310 10.31 -22.76 22.49
CA ARG A 310 9.21 -21.83 22.17
C ARG A 310 8.38 -22.36 21.02
N ASN A 311 7.09 -22.53 21.27
CA ASN A 311 6.10 -22.89 20.27
C ASN A 311 5.49 -21.63 19.66
N PHE A 312 5.54 -21.51 18.34
CA PHE A 312 4.85 -20.43 17.62
C PHE A 312 3.47 -20.91 17.17
N ILE A 313 2.50 -19.99 17.13
CA ILE A 313 1.16 -20.27 16.62
C ILE A 313 1.01 -19.53 15.29
N MET A 314 0.93 -20.29 14.20
CA MET A 314 0.74 -19.81 12.84
C MET A 314 -0.74 -19.60 12.55
N HIS A 315 -1.15 -18.36 12.30
CA HIS A 315 -2.49 -17.98 11.83
C HIS A 315 -2.48 -17.51 10.38
N ALA A 316 -1.41 -17.80 9.65
CA ALA A 316 -1.18 -17.29 8.31
C ALA A 316 -0.66 -18.40 7.38
N VAL A 317 -0.87 -18.20 6.09
CA VAL A 317 -0.32 -19.01 5.00
C VAL A 317 -0.18 -18.14 3.74
N CYS A 318 0.86 -18.38 2.93
CA CYS A 318 0.92 -17.79 1.59
C CYS A 318 0.17 -18.68 0.59
N ALA A 319 -0.61 -18.07 -0.30
CA ALA A 319 -1.28 -18.77 -1.39
C ALA A 319 -1.33 -17.88 -2.63
N MET A 320 -1.23 -18.49 -3.82
CA MET A 320 -1.41 -17.75 -5.07
C MET A 320 -2.85 -17.29 -5.18
N VAL A 321 -3.05 -16.02 -5.55
CA VAL A 321 -4.36 -15.42 -5.74
C VAL A 321 -4.58 -15.13 -7.21
N GLN A 322 -5.78 -15.46 -7.69
CA GLN A 322 -6.29 -15.07 -8.98
C GLN A 322 -7.59 -14.29 -8.80
N CYS A 323 -7.66 -13.13 -9.44
CA CYS A 323 -8.77 -12.18 -9.32
C CYS A 323 -9.54 -12.14 -10.64
N GLU A 324 -10.84 -12.47 -10.60
CA GLU A 324 -11.70 -12.48 -11.79
C GLU A 324 -13.09 -11.96 -11.42
N GLU A 325 -13.57 -10.92 -12.11
CA GLU A 325 -14.94 -10.40 -11.98
C GLU A 325 -15.37 -10.11 -10.52
N GLY A 326 -14.46 -9.53 -9.71
CA GLY A 326 -14.74 -9.25 -8.29
C GLY A 326 -14.70 -10.48 -7.38
N LYS A 327 -14.23 -11.63 -7.87
CA LYS A 327 -14.09 -12.87 -7.11
C LYS A 327 -12.63 -13.24 -6.93
N VAL A 328 -12.35 -13.85 -5.78
CA VAL A 328 -11.04 -14.38 -5.43
C VAL A 328 -11.04 -15.89 -5.66
N LYS A 329 -10.02 -16.38 -6.36
CA LYS A 329 -9.65 -17.78 -6.39
C LYS A 329 -8.25 -17.95 -5.80
N VAL A 330 -8.02 -19.07 -5.14
CA VAL A 330 -6.76 -19.34 -4.45
C VAL A 330 -6.18 -20.68 -4.86
N LYS A 331 -4.86 -20.74 -4.97
CA LYS A 331 -4.10 -21.98 -5.11
C LYS A 331 -3.11 -22.07 -3.96
N TYR A 332 -3.22 -23.14 -3.18
CA TYR A 332 -2.39 -23.41 -2.01
C TYR A 332 -1.30 -24.45 -2.32
N LEU A 333 -0.34 -24.63 -1.42
CA LEU A 333 0.75 -25.58 -1.60
C LEU A 333 0.24 -27.02 -1.68
N GLY A 334 0.58 -27.72 -2.75
CA GLY A 334 0.10 -29.08 -3.04
C GLY A 334 -1.29 -29.13 -3.70
N GLY A 335 -1.96 -28.00 -3.93
CA GLY A 335 -3.17 -27.93 -4.74
C GLY A 335 -2.87 -28.00 -6.25
N SER A 336 -3.70 -28.72 -7.02
CA SER A 336 -3.52 -28.80 -8.48
C SER A 336 -3.93 -27.50 -9.18
N ASP A 337 -5.12 -26.99 -8.84
CA ASP A 337 -5.81 -25.90 -9.53
C ASP A 337 -6.25 -24.79 -8.57
N PHE A 338 -6.67 -23.66 -9.15
CA PHE A 338 -7.29 -22.56 -8.41
C PHE A 338 -8.71 -22.93 -7.97
N GLU A 339 -9.00 -22.77 -6.68
CA GLU A 339 -10.31 -23.01 -6.07
C GLU A 339 -11.00 -21.70 -5.73
N SER A 340 -12.34 -21.68 -5.80
CA SER A 340 -13.13 -20.50 -5.42
C SER A 340 -12.95 -20.17 -3.94
N CYS A 341 -12.68 -18.91 -3.62
CA CYS A 341 -12.54 -18.43 -2.25
C CYS A 341 -13.51 -17.25 -2.00
N PRO A 342 -14.80 -17.53 -1.68
CA PRO A 342 -15.77 -16.48 -1.43
C PRO A 342 -15.40 -15.64 -0.21
N GLU A 343 -15.49 -14.32 -0.32
CA GLU A 343 -15.10 -13.39 0.75
C GLU A 343 -15.73 -13.76 2.12
N GLY A 344 -14.89 -13.83 3.16
CA GLY A 344 -15.32 -14.13 4.53
C GLY A 344 -15.54 -15.62 4.84
N GLU A 345 -15.65 -16.47 3.83
CA GLU A 345 -15.79 -17.92 3.98
C GLU A 345 -14.46 -18.61 4.28
N PHE A 346 -14.52 -19.92 4.49
CA PHE A 346 -13.34 -20.77 4.69
C PHE A 346 -13.26 -21.85 3.63
N ILE A 347 -12.05 -22.08 3.13
CA ILE A 347 -11.72 -23.27 2.32
C ILE A 347 -10.98 -24.30 3.18
N THR A 348 -11.10 -25.57 2.79
CA THR A 348 -10.33 -26.69 3.39
C THR A 348 -9.37 -27.23 2.35
N PRO A 349 -8.09 -26.79 2.36
CA PRO A 349 -7.08 -27.29 1.45
C PRO A 349 -6.97 -28.81 1.49
N LYS A 350 -7.13 -29.45 0.33
CA LYS A 350 -6.97 -30.91 0.15
C LYS A 350 -5.50 -31.24 -0.11
N SER A 351 -4.64 -30.92 0.86
CA SER A 351 -3.20 -31.07 0.75
C SER A 351 -2.62 -31.59 2.06
N ASP A 352 -1.69 -32.54 1.97
CA ASP A 352 -1.00 -33.11 3.14
C ASP A 352 -0.14 -32.08 3.89
N HIS A 353 0.15 -30.94 3.25
CA HIS A 353 0.79 -29.79 3.88
C HIS A 353 -0.13 -29.09 4.91
N PHE A 354 -1.44 -29.34 4.86
CA PHE A 354 -2.46 -28.80 5.78
C PHE A 354 -2.96 -29.88 6.74
N LYS A 355 -2.10 -30.26 7.68
CA LYS A 355 -2.41 -31.28 8.70
C LYS A 355 -3.70 -30.95 9.47
N GLY A 356 -4.51 -31.98 9.73
CA GLY A 356 -5.71 -31.87 10.57
C GLY A 356 -6.88 -31.11 9.94
N GLY A 357 -6.85 -30.87 8.62
CA GLY A 357 -7.94 -30.17 7.92
C GLY A 357 -7.97 -28.66 8.20
N ARG A 358 -6.82 -28.07 8.57
CA ARG A 358 -6.64 -26.63 8.82
C ARG A 358 -7.25 -25.80 7.70
N ARG A 359 -8.22 -24.95 8.03
CA ARG A 359 -8.92 -24.11 7.06
C ARG A 359 -8.21 -22.78 6.82
N VAL A 360 -8.39 -22.23 5.63
CA VAL A 360 -7.89 -20.92 5.21
C VAL A 360 -9.08 -19.99 4.99
N LYS A 361 -9.04 -18.81 5.59
CA LYS A 361 -10.08 -17.78 5.46
C LYS A 361 -9.88 -17.03 4.15
N CYS A 362 -10.97 -16.83 3.42
CA CYS A 362 -10.97 -16.08 2.19
C CYS A 362 -10.92 -14.57 2.46
N PRO A 363 -9.95 -13.84 1.87
CA PRO A 363 -9.80 -12.42 2.08
C PRO A 363 -10.90 -11.64 1.36
N ARG A 364 -11.01 -10.34 1.66
CA ARG A 364 -11.81 -9.45 0.82
C ARG A 364 -11.13 -9.23 -0.51
N TYR A 365 -11.92 -9.03 -1.57
CA TYR A 365 -11.38 -8.83 -2.92
C TYR A 365 -10.34 -7.69 -2.93
N GLU A 366 -10.67 -6.56 -2.33
CA GLU A 366 -9.83 -5.36 -2.30
C GLU A 366 -8.48 -5.56 -1.57
N GLU A 367 -8.37 -6.54 -0.68
CA GLU A 367 -7.15 -6.78 0.10
C GLU A 367 -6.08 -7.55 -0.66
N VAL A 368 -6.46 -8.24 -1.76
CA VAL A 368 -5.56 -9.10 -2.55
C VAL A 368 -5.67 -8.87 -4.07
N CYS A 369 -6.62 -8.06 -4.51
CA CYS A 369 -6.90 -7.79 -5.93
C CYS A 369 -6.82 -6.30 -6.29
N THR A 370 -6.16 -5.49 -5.46
CA THR A 370 -5.91 -4.06 -5.74
C THR A 370 -4.58 -3.83 -6.45
N ILE A 371 -3.54 -4.61 -6.10
CA ILE A 371 -2.20 -4.48 -6.66
C ILE A 371 -1.90 -5.71 -7.52
N ALA A 372 -1.48 -5.50 -8.76
CA ALA A 372 -1.05 -6.58 -9.64
C ALA A 372 0.32 -7.14 -9.22
N ALA A 373 0.67 -8.32 -9.71
CA ALA A 373 1.96 -8.96 -9.40
C ALA A 373 3.20 -8.18 -9.92
N ASP A 374 3.02 -7.23 -10.83
CA ASP A 374 4.05 -6.28 -11.28
C ASP A 374 4.05 -4.95 -10.51
N GLY A 375 3.13 -4.80 -9.55
CA GLY A 375 2.95 -3.61 -8.73
C GLY A 375 2.05 -2.54 -9.33
N SER A 376 1.53 -2.71 -10.54
CA SER A 376 0.52 -1.81 -11.09
C SER A 376 -0.79 -1.88 -10.30
N SER A 377 -1.63 -0.85 -10.43
CA SER A 377 -2.97 -0.86 -9.85
C SER A 377 -3.91 -1.68 -10.73
N LEU A 378 -4.78 -2.48 -10.11
CA LEU A 378 -5.87 -3.17 -10.77
C LEU A 378 -7.19 -2.38 -10.75
N ILE A 379 -7.19 -1.19 -10.12
CA ILE A 379 -8.34 -0.29 -10.13
C ILE A 379 -8.48 0.32 -11.53
N ASN A 380 -9.63 0.09 -12.14
CA ASN A 380 -9.98 0.64 -13.44
C ASN A 380 -11.15 1.60 -13.28
N LEU A 381 -11.11 2.74 -13.99
CA LEU A 381 -12.26 3.63 -14.11
C LEU A 381 -13.44 2.87 -14.70
N LYS A 382 -14.54 2.82 -13.96
CA LYS A 382 -15.79 2.32 -14.53
C LYS A 382 -16.21 3.29 -15.63
N LYS A 383 -16.31 2.78 -16.86
CA LYS A 383 -16.75 3.55 -18.03
C LYS A 383 -18.22 3.92 -17.84
N GLY A 384 -18.51 5.10 -17.27
CA GLY A 384 -19.88 5.58 -17.02
C GLY A 384 -20.03 6.90 -16.27
N ASP A 385 -19.04 7.36 -15.49
CA ASP A 385 -19.22 8.53 -14.60
C ASP A 385 -18.79 9.90 -15.20
N HIS A 386 -18.57 9.99 -16.51
CA HIS A 386 -18.18 11.26 -17.15
C HIS A 386 -19.33 12.15 -17.64
N ASP A 387 -20.59 11.81 -17.38
CA ASP A 387 -21.74 12.58 -17.88
C ASP A 387 -22.42 13.49 -16.85
N ASN A 388 -21.79 13.82 -15.70
CA ASN A 388 -22.40 14.78 -14.77
C ASN A 388 -21.41 15.64 -13.95
N ASP A 389 -20.41 16.23 -14.59
CA ASP A 389 -19.73 17.42 -14.04
C ASP A 389 -20.47 18.69 -14.50
N GLY A 390 -21.67 18.87 -13.97
CA GLY A 390 -22.32 20.18 -13.92
C GLY A 390 -21.80 20.93 -12.70
N HIS A 391 -21.05 22.00 -12.92
CA HIS A 391 -20.67 22.97 -11.88
C HIS A 391 -21.91 23.45 -11.10
N GLY A 392 -22.14 22.85 -9.93
CA GLY A 392 -23.10 23.29 -8.92
C GLY A 392 -22.37 24.03 -7.81
N HIS A 393 -22.57 25.34 -7.77
CA HIS A 393 -22.16 26.21 -6.69
C HIS A 393 -23.17 26.02 -5.55
N ASP A 394 -22.86 25.16 -4.57
CA ASP A 394 -23.81 24.88 -3.49
C ASP A 394 -23.60 25.86 -2.33
N ASP A 395 -24.40 26.93 -2.35
CA ASP A 395 -24.71 27.74 -1.18
C ASP A 395 -25.59 26.90 -0.24
N TYR A 396 -25.05 26.51 0.91
CA TYR A 396 -25.81 25.85 1.97
C TYR A 396 -26.49 26.90 2.86
N GLU A 397 -27.76 27.20 2.59
CA GLU A 397 -28.68 27.77 3.59
C GLU A 397 -29.47 26.63 4.28
N ASN A 398 -29.42 26.66 5.61
CA ASN A 398 -30.23 25.89 6.53
C ASN A 398 -31.72 26.18 6.31
N ASP A 399 -32.55 25.13 6.35
CA ASP A 399 -33.86 25.24 7.01
C ASP A 399 -34.34 23.90 7.58
N ASP A 400 -34.41 23.87 8.90
CA ASP A 400 -35.14 22.90 9.70
C ASP A 400 -36.64 23.20 9.64
N ASN A 401 -37.50 22.24 9.27
CA ASN A 401 -38.66 21.82 10.09
C ASN A 401 -39.60 20.81 9.40
N LYS A 402 -39.90 19.77 10.21
CA LYS A 402 -41.21 19.13 10.49
C LYS A 402 -41.96 18.33 9.42
N ASN A 403 -42.06 17.03 9.72
CA ASN A 403 -43.28 16.25 10.01
C ASN A 403 -44.58 16.60 9.27
N ASP A 404 -45.14 15.63 8.54
CA ASP A 404 -46.30 14.84 9.00
C ASP A 404 -46.78 13.81 7.94
N GLY A 405 -47.11 12.59 8.39
CA GLY A 405 -48.43 11.98 8.17
C GLY A 405 -48.80 11.25 6.86
N HIS A 406 -48.97 9.93 7.01
CA HIS A 406 -50.05 9.06 6.46
C HIS A 406 -50.14 8.69 4.96
N GLY A 407 -50.25 7.38 4.72
CA GLY A 407 -51.48 6.81 4.14
C GLY A 407 -51.41 6.01 2.84
N ASN A 408 -51.40 4.68 2.98
CA ASN A 408 -52.15 3.63 2.26
C ASN A 408 -52.07 3.38 0.73
N ASP A 409 -52.06 2.05 0.48
CA ASP A 409 -52.72 1.26 -0.57
C ASP A 409 -52.27 1.30 -2.04
N GLY A 410 -51.94 0.09 -2.53
CA GLY A 410 -52.78 -0.54 -3.55
C GLY A 410 -52.16 -0.83 -4.91
N HIS A 411 -51.95 -2.14 -5.17
CA HIS A 411 -52.15 -2.89 -6.42
C HIS A 411 -51.73 -2.30 -7.78
N GLY A 412 -50.99 -3.12 -8.55
CA GLY A 412 -50.95 -2.98 -10.01
C GLY A 412 -49.93 -3.88 -10.69
N ASN A 413 -50.40 -5.03 -11.16
CA ASN A 413 -49.71 -5.98 -12.03
C ASN A 413 -49.54 -5.39 -13.46
N ASP A 414 -48.58 -5.92 -14.22
CA ASP A 414 -48.45 -5.99 -15.70
C ASP A 414 -46.94 -5.82 -16.05
N GLY A 415 -46.27 -6.65 -16.84
CA GLY A 415 -46.74 -7.51 -17.91
C GLY A 415 -46.02 -7.12 -19.20
N HIS A 416 -45.14 -8.00 -19.70
CA HIS A 416 -44.57 -8.08 -21.05
C HIS A 416 -43.39 -7.20 -21.48
N GLY A 417 -42.40 -7.88 -22.10
CA GLY A 417 -41.37 -7.25 -22.93
C GLY A 417 -40.18 -8.17 -23.27
N LYS A 418 -40.42 -9.33 -23.90
CA LYS A 418 -39.37 -10.12 -24.55
C LYS A 418 -38.81 -9.36 -25.75
N GLY A 419 -37.49 -9.30 -25.88
CA GLY A 419 -36.78 -8.86 -27.08
C GLY A 419 -35.54 -9.72 -27.30
N ASP A 420 -35.67 -10.71 -28.18
CA ASP A 420 -34.58 -11.49 -28.76
C ASP A 420 -33.76 -10.64 -29.75
N HIS A 421 -32.45 -10.59 -29.58
CA HIS A 421 -31.44 -10.40 -30.62
C HIS A 421 -30.20 -11.16 -30.14
N GLY A 422 -29.58 -12.10 -30.85
CA GLY A 422 -29.38 -12.23 -32.28
C GLY A 422 -27.89 -12.51 -32.46
N LYS A 423 -27.55 -13.79 -32.66
CA LYS A 423 -26.18 -14.31 -32.85
C LYS A 423 -25.43 -13.58 -33.97
N GLY A 424 -24.13 -13.39 -33.76
CA GLY A 424 -23.15 -13.11 -34.81
C GLY A 424 -21.85 -13.86 -34.50
N ASP A 425 -21.71 -15.05 -35.10
CA ASP A 425 -20.48 -15.82 -35.20
C ASP A 425 -19.52 -15.15 -36.20
N HIS A 426 -18.23 -15.05 -35.86
CA HIS A 426 -17.14 -15.06 -36.83
C HIS A 426 -15.95 -15.85 -36.27
N GLY A 427 -15.63 -16.96 -36.96
CA GLY A 427 -14.46 -17.80 -36.73
C GLY A 427 -13.14 -17.09 -37.09
N LYS A 428 -12.08 -17.45 -36.37
CA LYS A 428 -10.99 -18.37 -36.79
C LYS A 428 -9.95 -17.70 -37.73
N ASP A 429 -8.70 -17.63 -37.28
CA ASP A 429 -7.65 -18.56 -37.74
C ASP A 429 -6.33 -18.41 -36.96
N ASP A 430 -5.73 -19.56 -36.69
CA ASP A 430 -4.41 -19.83 -36.10
C ASP A 430 -3.25 -19.54 -37.07
N HIS A 431 -2.08 -19.20 -36.53
CA HIS A 431 -0.72 -19.65 -36.93
C HIS A 431 0.22 -19.23 -35.76
N GLY A 432 0.90 -20.12 -35.01
CA GLY A 432 2.07 -20.95 -35.40
C GLY A 432 3.30 -20.05 -35.63
N LYS A 433 4.51 -20.21 -35.06
CA LYS A 433 5.18 -21.31 -34.36
C LYS A 433 6.61 -20.82 -33.98
N ASP A 434 7.36 -21.63 -33.24
CA ASP A 434 8.84 -21.73 -33.15
C ASP A 434 9.58 -21.07 -31.95
N ASP A 435 9.74 -21.89 -30.90
CA ASP A 435 10.98 -22.49 -30.41
C ASP A 435 12.30 -21.69 -30.43
N HIS A 436 12.93 -21.57 -29.25
CA HIS A 436 14.37 -21.83 -29.10
C HIS A 436 14.76 -22.28 -27.68
N ASP A 437 15.34 -23.48 -27.64
CA ASP A 437 16.11 -24.12 -26.56
C ASP A 437 17.28 -23.27 -26.03
N GLY A 438 17.68 -23.50 -24.77
CA GLY A 438 18.93 -22.91 -24.28
C GLY A 438 19.37 -23.18 -22.83
N CYS A 439 19.59 -24.45 -22.50
CA CYS A 439 20.62 -24.96 -21.58
C CYS A 439 20.61 -24.65 -20.06
N ALA A 440 20.49 -25.76 -19.34
CA ALA A 440 20.75 -25.99 -17.92
C ALA A 440 22.14 -25.54 -17.43
N ALA A 441 22.16 -25.04 -16.19
CA ALA A 441 23.26 -25.27 -15.26
C ALA A 441 22.66 -25.58 -13.88
N ALA A 442 22.43 -26.86 -13.63
CA ALA A 442 22.11 -27.38 -12.31
C ALA A 442 23.37 -27.34 -11.44
N VAL A 443 23.36 -26.53 -10.37
CA VAL A 443 24.31 -26.67 -9.27
C VAL A 443 23.54 -27.17 -8.07
N VAL A 444 23.69 -28.47 -7.83
CA VAL A 444 23.24 -29.14 -6.61
C VAL A 444 24.15 -28.69 -5.48
N LEU A 445 23.65 -27.85 -4.58
CA LEU A 445 24.22 -27.64 -3.25
C LEU A 445 23.21 -28.12 -2.22
N SER A 446 23.40 -29.38 -1.86
CA SER A 446 22.71 -30.09 -0.80
C SER A 446 23.07 -29.50 0.57
N SER A 447 22.01 -29.23 1.35
CA SER A 447 21.95 -29.38 2.80
C SER A 447 22.52 -28.30 3.73
N LEU A 448 21.68 -28.01 4.74
CA LEU A 448 21.93 -27.39 6.05
C LEU A 448 21.84 -25.86 6.15
N LEU A 449 20.61 -25.34 6.34
CA LEU A 449 20.38 -24.11 7.12
C LEU A 449 18.99 -24.12 7.78
N LEU A 450 18.89 -24.80 8.93
CA LEU A 450 17.75 -24.76 9.85
C LEU A 450 18.07 -23.96 11.13
N ALA A 451 18.96 -22.97 11.05
CA ALA A 451 19.58 -22.36 12.23
C ALA A 451 19.58 -20.81 12.28
N VAL A 452 18.59 -20.12 11.68
CA VAL A 452 18.55 -18.64 11.70
C VAL A 452 17.46 -18.01 12.59
N ILE A 453 16.54 -18.79 13.17
CA ILE A 453 15.46 -18.22 14.00
C ILE A 453 15.90 -17.90 15.45
N ALA A 454 17.10 -18.31 15.89
CA ALA A 454 17.44 -18.33 17.32
C ALA A 454 18.25 -17.14 17.88
N ALA A 455 18.54 -16.06 17.12
CA ALA A 455 19.51 -15.05 17.56
C ALA A 455 19.04 -13.59 17.55
N VAL A 456 17.79 -13.26 17.92
CA VAL A 456 17.42 -11.83 18.13
C VAL A 456 16.35 -11.64 19.21
N VAL A 457 16.62 -12.05 20.46
CA VAL A 457 15.96 -11.43 21.65
C VAL A 457 16.95 -11.36 22.81
N VAL A 458 18.14 -10.78 22.63
CA VAL A 458 18.90 -10.12 23.72
C VAL A 458 19.90 -9.16 23.08
N ALA A 459 19.51 -7.89 22.93
CA ALA A 459 20.43 -6.76 22.95
C ALA A 459 19.61 -5.48 23.17
N THR A 460 19.11 -5.33 24.40
CA THR A 460 18.96 -4.01 25.00
C THR A 460 20.33 -3.34 25.02
N LEU A 461 20.48 -2.16 24.44
CA LEU A 461 21.33 -1.07 24.94
C LEU A 461 20.96 0.24 24.18
N PRO A 462 21.10 1.40 24.83
CA PRO A 462 20.36 2.63 24.55
C PRO A 462 21.07 3.56 23.56
N LEU A 463 20.29 4.34 22.81
CA LEU A 463 20.31 5.80 22.69
C LEU A 463 19.46 6.25 21.49
#